data_AF-A0A443QAZ7-F1
#
_entry.id   AF-A0A443QAZ7-F1
#
_cell.length_a   1.000
_cell.length_b   1.000
_cell.length_c   1.000
_cell.angle_alpha   90.00
_cell.angle_beta   90.00
_cell.angle_gamma   90.00
#
_symmetry.space_group_name_H-M   'P 1'
#
loop_
_entity.id
_entity.type
_entity.pdbx_description
1 polymer ?
#
loop_
_entity_poly.entity_id
_entity_poly.type
_entity_poly.pdbx_seq_one_letter_code
_entity_poly.pdbx_strand_id
1 'polypeptide(L)' 'MREKGALLALLAGCGLTLTLYTLYVELQHERNRNYKALCDINEHMSCTKAFTSRYGKGFGLFDTQSHFNIPNPVYG' A
#
# COMPACT_ATOMS: atom_id res chain seq x y z
N MET A 1 11.95 28.40 -9.55
CA MET A 1 10.59 27.86 -9.85
C MET A 1 10.64 26.51 -10.56
N ARG A 2 11.48 26.32 -11.59
CA ARG A 2 11.57 25.06 -12.38
C ARG A 2 12.13 23.85 -11.62
N GLU A 3 13.13 24.04 -10.77
CA GLU A 3 13.77 22.93 -10.01
C GLU A 3 12.85 22.32 -8.96
N LYS A 4 12.07 23.16 -8.25
CA LYS A 4 11.08 22.68 -7.27
C LYS A 4 9.98 21.85 -7.93
N GLY A 5 9.56 22.21 -9.14
CA GLY A 5 8.56 21.47 -9.91
C GLY A 5 9.05 20.07 -10.31
N ALA A 6 10.30 19.95 -10.76
CA ALA A 6 10.90 18.66 -11.09
C ALA A 6 11.03 17.74 -9.87
N LEU A 7 11.46 18.27 -8.73
CA LEU A 7 11.54 17.52 -7.47
C LEU A 7 10.16 16.99 -7.03
N LEU A 8 9.14 17.84 -7.08
CA LEU A 8 7.76 17.45 -6.74
C LEU A 8 7.24 16.35 -7.68
N ALA A 9 7.49 16.46 -8.98
CA ALA A 9 7.09 15.45 -9.95
C ALA A 9 7.77 14.10 -9.70
N LEU A 10 9.06 14.10 -9.35
CA LEU A 10 9.79 12.88 -8.99
C LEU A 10 9.22 12.22 -7.73
N LEU A 11 9.01 13.01 -6.66
CA LEU A 11 8.45 12.52 -5.41
C LEU A 11 7.03 11.95 -5.61
N ALA A 12 6.18 12.65 -6.36
CA ALA A 12 4.83 12.19 -6.68
C ALA A 12 4.85 10.92 -7.55
N GLY A 13 5.75 10.84 -8.53
CA GLY A 13 5.90 9.65 -9.37
C GLY A 13 6.38 8.43 -8.58
N CYS A 14 7.36 8.61 -7.68
CA CYS A 14 7.79 7.56 -6.76
C CYS A 14 6.67 7.13 -5.82
N GLY A 15 5.94 8.10 -5.24
CA GLY A 15 4.79 7.85 -4.38
C GLY A 15 3.72 7.02 -5.09
N LEU A 16 3.29 7.44 -6.28
CA LEU A 16 2.30 6.73 -7.08
C LEU A 16 2.75 5.29 -7.42
N THR A 17 4.02 5.12 -7.78
CA THR A 17 4.58 3.79 -8.09
C THR A 17 4.55 2.87 -6.87
N LEU A 18 4.91 3.39 -5.70
CA LEU A 18 4.83 2.65 -4.44
C LEU A 18 3.38 2.31 -4.09
N THR A 19 2.45 3.26 -4.19
CA THR A 19 1.01 3.06 -3.95
C THR A 19 0.43 1.97 -4.86
N LEU A 20 0.75 1.98 -6.15
CA LEU A 20 0.31 0.92 -7.07
C LEU A 20 0.89 -0.45 -6.71
N TYR A 21 2.17 -0.48 -6.30
CA TYR A 21 2.82 -1.71 -5.90
C TYR A 21 2.22 -2.33 -4.63
N THR A 22 1.89 -1.50 -3.62
CA THR A 22 1.27 -1.99 -2.39
C THR A 22 -0.13 -2.53 -2.67
N LEU A 23 -0.94 -1.85 -3.50
CA LEU A 23 -2.24 -2.35 -3.94
C LEU A 23 -2.12 -3.69 -4.69
N TYR A 24 -1.12 -3.81 -5.57
CA TYR A 24 -0.84 -5.06 -6.28
C TYR A 24 -0.50 -6.21 -5.33
N VAL A 25 0.36 -5.96 -4.34
CA VAL A 25 0.74 -6.96 -3.32
C VAL A 25 -0.49 -7.42 -2.53
N GLU A 26 -1.33 -6.48 -2.10
CA GLU A 26 -2.54 -6.80 -1.33
C GLU A 26 -3.50 -7.68 -2.13
N LEU A 27 -3.83 -7.29 -3.37
CA LEU A 27 -4.70 -8.07 -4.26
C LEU A 27 -4.12 -9.46 -4.57
N GLN A 28 -2.81 -9.53 -4.81
CA GLN A 28 -2.16 -10.80 -5.13
C GLN A 28 -2.11 -11.73 -3.91
N HIS A 29 -1.93 -11.18 -2.71
CA HIS A 29 -1.96 -11.95 -1.47
C HIS A 29 -3.38 -12.41 -1.12
N GLU A 30 -4.41 -11.59 -1.37
CA GLU A 30 -5.81 -11.99 -1.24
C GLU A 30 -6.16 -13.15 -2.19
N ARG A 31 -5.64 -13.12 -3.42
CA ARG A 31 -5.84 -14.21 -4.41
C ARG A 31 -5.04 -15.46 -4.09
N ASN A 32 -3.83 -15.32 -3.55
CA ASN A 32 -2.94 -16.42 -3.22
C ASN A 32 -2.16 -16.12 -1.93
N ARG A 33 -2.55 -16.76 -0.82
CA ARG A 33 -1.88 -16.61 0.48
C ARG A 33 -0.41 -17.04 0.49
N ASN A 34 0.04 -17.83 -0.49
CA ASN A 34 1.44 -18.24 -0.63
C ASN A 34 2.28 -17.24 -1.44
N TYR A 35 1.67 -16.17 -1.95
CA TYR A 35 2.41 -15.10 -2.62
C TYR A 35 3.33 -14.38 -1.63
N LYS A 36 4.61 -14.25 -2.02
CA LYS A 36 5.64 -13.52 -1.26
C LYS A 36 5.99 -12.24 -1.99
N ALA A 37 5.78 -11.09 -1.35
CA ALA A 37 6.10 -9.81 -1.93
C ALA A 37 7.61 -9.55 -1.92
N LEU A 38 8.09 -8.71 -2.84
CA LEU A 38 9.50 -8.29 -2.88
C LEU A 38 9.85 -7.42 -1.66
N CYS A 39 8.87 -6.68 -1.13
CA CYS A 39 9.03 -5.88 0.08
C CYS A 39 8.94 -6.71 1.39
N ASP A 40 8.78 -8.04 1.31
CA ASP A 40 8.94 -8.94 2.46
C ASP A 40 10.40 -9.35 2.62
N ILE A 41 11.18 -8.49 3.28
CA ILE A 41 12.64 -8.63 3.42
C ILE A 41 12.98 -9.76 4.41
N ASN A 42 12.28 -9.81 5.55
CA ASN A 42 12.44 -10.85 6.57
C ASN A 42 11.15 -11.01 7.37
N GLU A 43 11.12 -11.95 8.32
CA GLU A 43 9.91 -12.25 9.09
C GLU A 43 9.39 -11.07 9.93
N HIS A 44 10.30 -10.23 10.42
CA HIS A 44 10.02 -9.04 11.23
C HIS A 44 9.72 -7.80 10.37
N MET A 45 10.16 -7.80 9.11
CA MET A 45 10.00 -6.70 8.16
C MET A 45 9.25 -7.20 6.92
N SER A 46 7.94 -7.33 7.07
CA SER A 46 7.02 -7.79 6.03
C SER A 46 5.97 -6.73 5.73
N CYS A 47 6.01 -6.21 4.50
CA CYS A 47 5.00 -5.30 3.99
C CYS A 47 3.64 -6.02 3.85
N THR A 48 3.63 -7.29 3.47
CA THR A 48 2.40 -8.08 3.31
C THR A 48 1.67 -8.21 4.65
N LYS A 49 2.39 -8.52 5.75
CA LYS A 49 1.81 -8.55 7.10
C LYS A 49 1.24 -7.18 7.51
N ALA A 50 1.91 -6.09 7.13
CA ALA A 50 1.46 -4.73 7.44
C ALA A 50 0.17 -4.37 6.67
N PHE A 51 0.12 -4.59 5.36
CA PHE A 51 -1.03 -4.24 4.50
C PHE A 51 -2.25 -5.14 4.74
N THR A 52 -2.05 -6.39 5.14
CA THR A 52 -3.15 -7.31 5.49
C THR A 52 -3.63 -7.17 6.93
N SER A 53 -2.99 -6.30 7.73
CA SER A 53 -3.40 -6.03 9.10
C SER A 53 -4.72 -5.26 9.16
N ARG A 54 -5.33 -5.20 10.34
CA ARG A 54 -6.53 -4.36 10.60
C ARG A 54 -6.33 -2.88 10.25
N TYR A 55 -5.09 -2.41 10.19
CA TYR A 55 -4.76 -1.02 9.88
C TYR A 55 -4.51 -0.80 8.40
N GLY A 56 -4.40 -1.86 7.59
CA GLY A 56 -4.15 -1.78 6.16
C GLY A 56 -5.38 -1.42 5.33
N LYS A 57 -6.58 -1.50 5.92
CA LYS A 57 -7.84 -1.04 5.32
C LYS A 57 -8.45 0.03 6.19
N GLY A 58 -8.93 1.11 5.56
CA GLY A 58 -9.61 2.20 6.24
C GLY A 58 -8.82 2.82 7.41
N PHE A 59 -7.49 2.72 7.38
CA PHE A 59 -6.58 3.09 8.47
C PHE A 59 -6.89 2.42 9.83
N GLY A 60 -7.70 1.36 9.85
CA GLY A 60 -8.23 0.73 11.06
C GLY A 60 -9.22 1.60 11.86
N LEU A 61 -9.74 2.66 11.23
CA LEU A 61 -10.69 3.62 11.83
C LEU A 61 -12.14 3.33 11.44
N PHE A 62 -12.37 2.77 10.25
CA PHE A 62 -13.70 2.46 9.75
C PHE A 62 -14.14 1.04 10.13
N ASP A 63 -15.45 0.88 10.38
CA ASP A 63 -16.03 -0.45 10.61
C ASP A 63 -15.94 -1.32 9.35
N THR A 64 -15.92 -2.64 9.53
CA THR A 64 -15.78 -3.61 8.45
C THR A 64 -16.87 -3.54 7.39
N GLN A 65 -18.07 -3.09 7.74
CA GLN A 65 -19.20 -2.91 6.81
C GLN A 65 -19.21 -1.52 6.14
N SER A 66 -18.31 -0.63 6.52
CA SER A 66 -18.26 0.71 5.96
C SER A 66 -17.76 0.69 4.52
N HIS A 67 -18.40 1.46 3.65
CA HIS A 67 -17.93 1.71 2.28
C HIS A 67 -16.54 2.38 2.24
N PHE A 68 -16.11 3.01 3.33
CA PHE A 68 -14.77 3.60 3.47
C PHE A 68 -13.75 2.63 4.07
N ASN A 69 -14.13 1.39 4.40
CA ASN A 69 -13.16 0.37 4.79
C ASN A 69 -12.55 -0.33 3.56
N ILE A 70 -11.85 0.47 2.76
CA ILE A 70 -11.12 0.04 1.57
C ILE A 70 -9.61 0.04 1.83
N PRO A 71 -8.80 -0.68 1.03
CA PRO A 71 -7.35 -0.69 1.17
C PRO A 71 -6.74 0.71 1.23
N ASN A 72 -5.83 0.95 2.18
CA ASN A 72 -5.16 2.24 2.36
C ASN A 72 -4.49 2.77 1.09
N PRO A 73 -3.86 1.93 0.23
CA PRO A 73 -3.28 2.41 -1.02
C PRO A 73 -4.28 3.11 -1.95
N VAL A 74 -5.59 2.88 -1.82
CA VAL A 74 -6.59 3.58 -2.65
C VAL A 74 -6.68 5.08 -2.32
N TYR A 75 -6.25 5.50 -1.13
CA TYR A 75 -6.23 6.90 -0.71
C TYR A 75 -4.95 7.66 -1.09
N GLY A 76 -3.90 6.95 -1.52
CA GLY A 76 -2.56 7.50 -1.74
C GLY A 76 -2.26 7.93 -3.16
#